data_AF-A0A1G1DBV7-F1
#
_entry.id   AF-A0A1G1DBV7-F1
#
_cell.length_a   1.000
_cell.length_b   1.000
_cell.length_c   1.000
_cell.angle_alpha   90.00
_cell.angle_beta   90.00
_cell.angle_gamma   90.00
#
_symmetry.space_group_name_H-M   'P 1'
#
loop_
_entity.id
_entity.type
_entity.pdbx_description
1 polymer ?
#
loop_
_entity_poly.entity_id
_entity_poly.type
_entity_poly.pdbx_seq_one_letter_code
_entity_poly.pdbx_strand_id
1 'polypeptide(L)'
;MELGKKNIKFGFLWITLATFLGFILAMKSQTGGEEWKKSMIRGSWKAAHVHTNTLAILNILYGLFIGRVGLGDGAKKIGSNLALAGMIIMPLGLFLFPLMQPIGYIIPVGEWCIIISMGMMAVGAFKSIT
;
A
#
# COMPACT_ATOMS: atom_id res chain seq x y z
N MET A 1 -18.05 4.92 -12.01
CA MET A 1 -17.76 4.60 -10.60
C MET A 1 -17.27 3.16 -10.39
N GLU A 2 -17.63 2.18 -11.25
CA GLU A 2 -17.21 0.77 -11.11
C GLU A 2 -15.69 0.55 -11.02
N LEU A 3 -14.88 1.26 -11.83
CA LEU A 3 -13.43 1.06 -11.94
C LEU A 3 -12.68 1.17 -10.60
N GLY A 4 -13.08 2.13 -9.74
CA GLY A 4 -12.41 2.41 -8.47
C GLY A 4 -12.95 1.62 -7.27
N LYS A 5 -14.08 0.92 -7.40
CA LYS A 5 -14.74 0.23 -6.27
C LYS A 5 -13.84 -0.80 -5.62
N LYS A 6 -13.04 -1.53 -6.41
CA LYS A 6 -12.10 -2.51 -5.88
C LYS A 6 -10.99 -1.84 -5.05
N ASN A 7 -10.43 -0.72 -5.50
CA ASN A 7 -9.41 0.00 -4.72
C ASN A 7 -9.95 0.45 -3.37
N ILE A 8 -11.20 0.93 -3.33
CA ILE A 8 -11.86 1.31 -2.08
C ILE A 8 -12.05 0.10 -1.16
N LYS A 9 -12.62 -1.01 -1.67
CA LYS A 9 -12.86 -2.23 -0.88
C LYS A 9 -11.56 -2.79 -0.30
N PHE A 10 -10.55 -2.98 -1.15
CA PHE A 10 -9.27 -3.50 -0.71
C PHE A 10 -8.51 -2.52 0.18
N GLY A 11 -8.63 -1.21 -0.04
CA GLY A 11 -8.08 -0.21 0.86
C GLY A 11 -8.66 -0.30 2.28
N PHE A 12 -9.98 -0.43 2.43
CA PHE A 12 -10.58 -0.64 3.76
C PHE A 12 -10.19 -1.99 4.40
N LEU A 13 -10.03 -3.03 3.60
CA LEU A 13 -9.51 -4.30 4.11
C LEU A 13 -8.06 -4.15 4.60
N TRP A 14 -7.20 -3.49 3.83
CA TRP A 14 -5.78 -3.33 4.17
C TRP A 14 -5.56 -2.40 5.36
N ILE A 15 -6.32 -1.31 5.49
CA ILE A 15 -6.22 -0.45 6.68
C ILE A 15 -6.67 -1.21 7.96
N THR A 16 -7.63 -2.12 7.84
CA THR A 16 -8.04 -3.00 8.95
C THR A 16 -6.90 -3.95 9.36
N LEU A 17 -6.24 -4.58 8.38
CA LEU A 17 -5.07 -5.44 8.63
C LEU A 17 -3.89 -4.64 9.22
N ALA A 18 -3.65 -3.43 8.72
CA ALA A 18 -2.62 -2.54 9.25
C ALA A 18 -2.92 -2.17 10.71
N THR A 19 -4.18 -1.88 11.03
CA THR A 19 -4.63 -1.58 12.40
C THR A 19 -4.37 -2.77 13.33
N PHE A 20 -4.68 -4.00 12.86
CA PHE A 20 -4.39 -5.22 13.62
C PHE A 20 -2.88 -5.41 13.85
N LEU A 21 -2.05 -5.18 12.83
CA LEU A 21 -0.59 -5.20 13.00
C LEU A 21 -0.11 -4.14 13.99
N GLY A 22 -0.72 -2.95 13.98
CA GLY A 22 -0.45 -1.88 14.95
C GLY A 22 -0.74 -2.32 16.38
N PHE A 23 -1.85 -3.04 16.59
CA PHE A 23 -2.20 -3.61 17.89
C PHE A 23 -1.17 -4.63 18.36
N ILE A 24 -0.73 -5.54 17.49
CA ILE A 24 0.34 -6.51 17.80
C ILE A 24 1.65 -5.79 18.18
N LEU A 25 2.05 -4.77 17.41
CA LEU A 25 3.24 -3.97 17.69
C LEU A 25 3.13 -3.25 19.04
N ALA A 26 1.97 -2.71 19.39
CA ALA A 26 1.70 -2.06 20.66
C ALA A 26 1.79 -3.05 21.83
N MET A 27 1.16 -4.22 21.74
CA MET A 27 1.26 -5.26 22.76
C MET A 27 2.70 -5.73 22.97
N LYS A 28 3.44 -5.98 21.88
CA LYS A 28 4.84 -6.40 21.95
C LYS A 28 5.77 -5.30 22.46
N SER A 29 5.38 -4.02 22.37
CA SER A 29 6.14 -2.94 22.98
C SER A 29 6.17 -3.03 24.52
N GLN A 30 5.13 -3.62 25.11
CA GLN A 30 4.99 -3.83 26.55
C GLN A 30 5.57 -5.19 26.99
N THR A 31 5.42 -6.23 26.17
CA THR A 31 5.72 -7.62 26.55
C THR A 31 7.00 -8.20 25.94
N GLY A 32 7.59 -7.57 24.93
CA GLY A 32 8.64 -8.18 24.11
C GLY A 32 10.08 -8.09 24.67
N GLY A 33 10.30 -7.34 25.74
CA GLY A 33 11.64 -7.15 26.31
C GLY A 33 12.64 -6.45 25.37
N GLU A 34 13.93 -6.47 25.74
CA GLU A 34 15.01 -5.80 24.98
C GLU A 34 15.32 -6.47 23.63
N GLU A 35 15.19 -7.80 23.55
CA GLU A 35 15.42 -8.56 22.32
C GLU A 35 14.46 -8.11 21.20
N TRP A 36 13.16 -8.03 21.50
CA TRP A 36 12.16 -7.52 20.56
C TRP A 36 12.47 -6.10 20.11
N LYS A 37 12.86 -5.22 21.05
CA LYS A 37 13.12 -3.80 20.74
C LYS A 37 14.24 -3.62 19.71
N LYS A 38 15.24 -4.50 19.72
CA LYS A 38 16.38 -4.49 18.79
C LYS A 38 16.20 -5.38 17.57
N SER A 39 15.14 -6.18 17.53
CA SER A 39 14.92 -7.14 16.45
C SER A 39 14.66 -6.48 15.10
N MET A 40 15.21 -7.07 14.03
CA MET A 40 14.90 -6.70 12.65
C MET A 40 13.40 -6.86 12.37
N ILE A 41 12.76 -7.92 12.88
CA ILE A 41 11.32 -8.17 12.75
C ILE A 41 10.50 -6.95 13.18
N ARG A 42 10.79 -6.36 14.34
CA ARG A 42 10.08 -5.16 14.82
C ARG A 42 10.25 -3.99 13.85
N GLY A 43 11.47 -3.74 13.36
CA GLY A 43 11.74 -2.67 12.41
C GLY A 43 10.94 -2.85 11.11
N SER A 44 11.02 -4.04 10.53
CA SER A 44 10.31 -4.45 9.32
C SER A 44 8.79 -4.34 9.47
N TRP A 45 8.24 -4.84 10.57
CA TRP A 45 6.80 -4.82 10.82
C TRP A 45 6.27 -3.41 11.11
N LYS A 46 7.07 -2.54 11.75
CA LYS A 46 6.73 -1.11 11.84
C LYS A 46 6.65 -0.46 10.47
N ALA A 47 7.63 -0.72 9.60
CA ALA A 47 7.62 -0.21 8.22
C ALA A 47 6.40 -0.75 7.46
N ALA A 48 6.13 -2.06 7.55
CA ALA A 48 4.95 -2.68 6.95
C ALA A 48 3.65 -2.04 7.45
N HIS A 49 3.51 -1.78 8.75
CA HIS A 49 2.35 -1.12 9.34
C HIS A 49 2.12 0.28 8.76
N VAL A 50 3.16 1.11 8.76
CA VAL A 50 3.07 2.49 8.25
C VAL A 50 2.77 2.51 6.75
N HIS A 51 3.51 1.73 5.96
CA HIS A 51 3.29 1.68 4.51
C HIS A 51 1.94 1.05 4.15
N THR A 52 1.47 0.01 4.86
CA THR A 52 0.12 -0.54 4.62
C THR A 52 -0.95 0.52 4.83
N ASN A 53 -0.89 1.27 5.94
CA ASN A 53 -1.85 2.36 6.20
C ASN A 53 -1.84 3.42 5.11
N THR A 54 -0.65 3.94 4.79
CA THR A 54 -0.50 4.99 3.76
C THR A 54 -1.01 4.51 2.40
N LEU A 55 -0.61 3.32 1.96
CA LEU A 55 -1.00 2.77 0.66
C LEU A 55 -2.47 2.37 0.59
N ALA A 56 -3.07 1.96 1.72
CA ALA A 56 -4.50 1.71 1.84
C ALA A 56 -5.31 3.00 1.67
N ILE A 57 -4.93 4.07 2.37
CA ILE A 57 -5.56 5.39 2.24
C ILE A 57 -5.40 5.90 0.80
N LEU A 58 -4.19 5.80 0.24
CA LEU A 58 -3.96 6.17 -1.15
C LEU A 58 -4.84 5.37 -2.11
N ASN A 59 -5.06 4.07 -1.90
CA ASN A 59 -5.96 3.28 -2.73
C ASN A 59 -7.43 3.70 -2.60
N ILE A 60 -7.89 4.02 -1.40
CA ILE A 60 -9.26 4.55 -1.19
C ILE A 60 -9.42 5.85 -2.00
N LEU A 61 -8.49 6.79 -1.84
CA LEU A 61 -8.49 8.06 -2.57
C LEU A 61 -8.38 7.81 -4.09
N TYR A 62 -7.52 6.89 -4.51
CA TYR A 62 -7.36 6.52 -5.91
C TYR A 62 -8.69 6.05 -6.49
N GLY A 63 -9.37 5.13 -5.81
CA GLY A 63 -10.67 4.62 -6.24
C GLY A 63 -11.75 5.70 -6.29
N LEU A 64 -11.72 6.67 -5.37
CA LEU A 64 -12.63 7.81 -5.37
C LEU A 64 -12.38 8.75 -6.55
N PHE A 65 -11.12 9.02 -6.92
CA PHE A 65 -10.79 10.05 -7.91
C PHE A 65 -10.58 9.52 -9.33
N ILE A 66 -10.25 8.24 -9.54
CA ILE A 66 -9.88 7.70 -10.86
C ILE A 66 -10.99 7.84 -11.92
N GLY A 67 -12.25 7.92 -11.51
CA GLY A 67 -13.37 8.16 -12.43
C GLY A 67 -13.47 9.61 -12.96
N ARG A 68 -12.82 10.56 -12.29
CA ARG A 68 -12.94 12.00 -12.54
C ARG A 68 -11.76 12.60 -13.30
N VAL A 69 -10.68 11.83 -13.49
CA VAL A 69 -9.49 12.29 -14.19
C VAL A 69 -9.57 12.10 -15.71
N GLY A 70 -8.85 12.96 -16.44
CA GLY A 70 -8.77 13.04 -17.90
C GLY A 70 -7.95 11.93 -18.54
N LEU A 71 -8.19 10.69 -18.12
CA LEU A 71 -7.60 9.47 -18.66
C LEU A 71 -8.64 8.64 -19.41
N GLY A 72 -8.21 7.94 -20.46
CA GLY A 72 -9.01 6.90 -21.09
C GLY A 72 -9.19 5.68 -20.19
N ASP A 73 -10.22 4.87 -20.46
CA ASP A 73 -10.62 3.74 -19.60
C ASP A 73 -9.51 2.68 -19.44
N GLY A 74 -8.74 2.43 -20.49
CA GLY A 74 -7.58 1.53 -20.43
C GLY A 74 -6.52 2.01 -19.44
N ALA A 75 -6.16 3.29 -19.49
CA ALA A 75 -5.20 3.89 -18.57
C ALA A 75 -5.74 3.89 -17.13
N LYS A 76 -7.03 4.20 -16.93
CA LYS A 76 -7.69 4.13 -15.62
C LYS A 76 -7.62 2.71 -15.03
N LYS A 77 -7.86 1.69 -15.85
CA LYS A 77 -7.81 0.28 -15.44
C LYS A 77 -6.38 -0.15 -15.05
N ILE A 78 -5.38 0.23 -15.83
CA ILE A 78 -3.97 -0.05 -15.55
C ILE A 78 -3.54 0.63 -14.25
N GLY A 79 -3.80 1.93 -14.11
CA GLY A 79 -3.44 2.69 -12.91
C GLY A 79 -4.09 2.12 -11.65
N SER A 80 -5.38 1.77 -11.72
CA SER A 80 -6.11 1.11 -10.64
C SER A 80 -5.49 -0.24 -10.23
N ASN A 81 -5.09 -1.07 -11.21
CA ASN A 81 -4.42 -2.35 -10.95
C ASN A 81 -3.03 -2.16 -10.33
N LEU A 82 -2.25 -1.20 -10.81
CA LEU A 82 -0.93 -0.88 -10.28
C LEU A 82 -1.03 -0.37 -8.83
N ALA A 83 -1.98 0.51 -8.53
CA ALA A 83 -2.21 1.00 -7.17
C ALA A 83 -2.53 -0.16 -6.20
N LEU A 84 -3.35 -1.12 -6.63
CA LEU A 84 -3.64 -2.34 -5.86
C LEU A 84 -2.39 -3.21 -5.69
N ALA A 85 -1.68 -3.51 -6.78
CA ALA A 85 -0.48 -4.33 -6.75
C ALA A 85 0.56 -3.74 -5.80
N GLY A 86 0.80 -2.43 -5.86
CA GLY A 86 1.76 -1.76 -4.98
C GLY A 86 1.37 -1.81 -3.50
N MET A 87 0.09 -1.61 -3.18
CA MET A 87 -0.43 -1.71 -1.80
C MET A 87 -0.32 -3.13 -1.23
N ILE A 88 -0.29 -4.15 -2.07
CA ILE A 88 -0.17 -5.55 -1.66
C ILE A 88 1.31 -5.95 -1.57
N ILE A 89 2.04 -5.80 -2.65
CA ILE A 89 3.40 -6.33 -2.83
C ILE A 89 4.37 -5.69 -1.84
N MET A 90 4.39 -4.35 -1.74
CA MET A 90 5.37 -3.65 -0.90
C MET A 90 5.18 -3.98 0.59
N PRO A 91 3.98 -3.85 1.19
CA PRO A 91 3.83 -4.11 2.62
C PRO A 91 3.92 -5.59 2.99
N LEU A 92 3.46 -6.51 2.11
CA LEU A 92 3.70 -7.93 2.33
C LEU A 92 5.20 -8.26 2.27
N GLY A 93 5.93 -7.66 1.33
CA GLY A 93 7.38 -7.79 1.27
C GLY A 93 8.05 -7.31 2.56
N LEU A 94 7.68 -6.12 3.05
CA LEU A 94 8.17 -5.57 4.31
C LEU A 94 7.83 -6.46 5.52
N PHE A 95 6.64 -7.05 5.54
CA PHE A 95 6.21 -7.91 6.64
C PHE A 95 6.96 -9.25 6.65
N LEU A 96 7.19 -9.85 5.48
CA LEU A 96 7.71 -11.20 5.33
C LEU A 96 9.24 -11.28 5.19
N PHE A 97 9.92 -10.24 4.69
CA PHE A 97 11.37 -10.31 4.48
C PHE A 97 12.18 -10.70 5.73
N PRO A 98 11.87 -10.28 6.98
CA PRO A 98 12.67 -10.70 8.11
C PRO A 98 12.54 -12.20 8.41
N LEU A 99 11.52 -12.87 7.85
CA LEU A 99 11.27 -14.31 7.95
C LEU A 99 11.83 -15.06 6.74
N MET A 100 11.80 -14.44 5.56
CA MET A 100 12.21 -15.03 4.29
C MET A 100 12.95 -13.98 3.45
N GLN A 101 14.28 -13.92 3.59
CA GLN A 101 15.11 -12.89 2.96
C GLN A 101 14.90 -12.70 1.44
N PRO A 102 14.72 -13.76 0.61
CA PRO A 102 14.48 -13.59 -0.82
C PRO A 102 13.23 -12.76 -1.16
N ILE A 103 12.25 -12.65 -0.25
CA ILE A 103 11.08 -11.81 -0.44
C ILE A 103 11.45 -10.31 -0.45
N GLY A 104 12.60 -9.92 0.10
CA GLY A 104 13.08 -8.53 0.02
C GLY A 104 13.14 -7.99 -1.41
N TYR A 105 13.41 -8.85 -2.41
CA TYR A 105 13.51 -8.44 -3.82
C TYR A 105 12.19 -7.99 -4.45
N ILE A 106 11.04 -8.31 -3.85
CA ILE A 106 9.74 -7.87 -4.39
C ILE A 106 9.31 -6.49 -3.88
N ILE A 107 9.93 -5.98 -2.81
CA ILE A 107 9.57 -4.67 -2.23
C ILE A 107 9.69 -3.55 -3.28
N PRO A 108 10.78 -3.43 -4.05
CA PRO A 108 10.91 -2.39 -5.07
C PRO A 108 9.87 -2.51 -6.20
N VAL A 109 9.42 -3.73 -6.51
CA VAL A 109 8.37 -3.94 -7.51
C VAL A 109 7.07 -3.28 -7.06
N GLY A 110 6.70 -3.47 -5.78
CA GLY A 110 5.53 -2.82 -5.20
C GLY A 110 5.66 -1.29 -5.19
N GLU A 111 6.84 -0.76 -4.87
CA GLU A 111 7.13 0.68 -4.91
C GLU A 111 6.95 1.26 -6.31
N TRP A 112 7.51 0.62 -7.34
CA TRP A 112 7.35 1.04 -8.73
C TRP A 112 5.89 1.02 -9.17
N CYS A 113 5.10 0.04 -8.75
CA CYS A 113 3.66 0.03 -9.02
C CYS A 113 2.96 1.28 -8.45
N ILE A 114 3.30 1.68 -7.21
CA ILE A 114 2.73 2.89 -6.60
C ILE A 114 3.20 4.14 -7.36
N ILE A 115 4.50 4.30 -7.61
CA ILE A 115 5.06 5.46 -8.33
C ILE A 115 4.38 5.65 -9.68
N ILE A 116 4.28 4.59 -10.48
CA ILE A 116 3.66 4.65 -11.80
C ILE A 116 2.17 4.96 -11.67
N SER A 117 1.44 4.28 -10.77
CA SER A 117 0.00 4.53 -10.60
C SER A 117 -0.30 5.98 -10.19
N MET A 118 0.51 6.55 -9.29
CA MET A 118 0.38 7.93 -8.84
C MET A 118 0.77 8.93 -9.92
N GLY A 119 1.82 8.65 -10.69
CA GLY A 119 2.17 9.43 -11.88
C GLY A 119 1.02 9.49 -12.89
N MET A 120 0.36 8.36 -13.15
CA MET A 120 -0.81 8.32 -14.01
C MET A 120 -1.97 9.16 -13.46
N MET A 121 -2.25 9.07 -12.16
CA MET A 121 -3.29 9.88 -11.51
C MET A 121 -2.97 11.38 -11.66
N ALA A 122 -1.72 11.78 -11.42
CA ALA A 122 -1.28 13.16 -11.58
C ALA A 122 -1.45 13.66 -13.02
N VAL A 123 -0.98 12.90 -14.01
CA VAL A 123 -1.18 13.22 -15.44
C VAL A 123 -2.66 13.37 -15.77
N GLY A 124 -3.49 12.45 -15.26
CA GLY A 124 -4.93 12.51 -15.44
C GLY A 124 -5.57 13.75 -14.82
N ALA A 125 -5.12 14.15 -13.62
CA ALA A 125 -5.61 15.34 -12.93
C ALA A 125 -5.24 16.62 -13.70
N PHE A 126 -4.01 16.73 -14.21
CA PHE A 126 -3.60 17.88 -15.02
C PHE A 126 -4.42 18.00 -16.31
N LYS A 127 -4.69 16.87 -16.99
CA LYS A 127 -5.53 16.83 -18.19
C LYS A 127 -7.00 17.17 -17.94
N SER A 128 -7.47 17.15 -16.69
CA SER A 128 -8.85 17.52 -16.35
C SER A 128 -9.04 19.02 -16.14
N ILE A 129 -7.97 19.78 -15.98
CA ILE A 129 -8.00 21.22 -15.68
C ILE A 129 -7.74 22.05 -16.95
N THR A 130 -7.09 21.46 -17.95
CA THR A 130 -6.86 22.01 -19.29
C THR A 130 -7.98 21.65 -20.25
#